data_AF-A0A2R7SAT6-F1
#
_entry.id   AF-A0A2R7SAT6-F1
#
_cell.length_a   1.000
_cell.length_b   1.000
_cell.length_c   1.000
_cell.angle_alpha   90.00
_cell.angle_beta   90.00
_cell.angle_gamma   90.00
#
_symmetry.space_group_name_H-M   'P 1'
#
loop_
_entity.id
_entity.type
_entity.pdbx_description
1 polymer ?
#
loop_
_entity_poly.entity_id
_entity_poly.type
_entity_poly.pdbx_seq_one_letter_code
_entity_poly.pdbx_strand_id
1 'polypeptide(L)'
;RDTAAELGKEVQLEIVGGETELDKSVVERIADPLMHLVRNALDHGLETPSQREAADKPAQGQLTLSARHEAGSIVIRITDDGRGIQRRKVLERAWARGLIEPGTVPDDAAILRLIFEPGFSTAEKVTNLSGRGVGMDVVRSNIEALRGTVLLDSIEGKGSSIEIRLPLTLAIIDGFLIAVGASRFIFPLDAVVEVIEGGASEATLDARGLGVVELRGQVLPVVSLHTLYAIEGTHASRGSIVVLKSGHTRFGVLVDALLGQHQTVIKPLGKLFRSLRGMSGSSILGNGEVALIFDVQALCQLAAERPSHELPTATFAERLAT
;
A
#
# COMPACT_ATOMS: atom_id res chain seq x y z
N ARG A 1 -22.69 -15.61 10.36
CA ARG A 1 -23.70 -16.55 10.91
C ARG A 1 -23.33 -17.98 10.54
N ASP A 2 -23.15 -18.29 9.26
CA ASP A 2 -22.78 -19.64 8.78
C ASP A 2 -21.50 -20.19 9.43
N THR A 3 -20.44 -19.38 9.53
CA THR A 3 -19.18 -19.78 10.19
C THR A 3 -19.35 -20.14 11.67
N ALA A 4 -20.22 -19.44 12.41
CA ALA A 4 -20.45 -19.73 13.82
C ALA A 4 -21.19 -21.06 14.00
N ALA A 5 -22.15 -21.36 13.11
CA ALA A 5 -22.88 -22.62 13.10
C ALA A 5 -21.96 -23.80 12.76
N GLU A 6 -21.08 -23.66 11.77
CA GLU A 6 -20.08 -24.68 11.41
C GLU A 6 -19.12 -25.01 12.57
N LEU A 7 -18.82 -24.03 13.42
CA LEU A 7 -17.91 -24.17 14.55
C LEU A 7 -18.60 -24.59 15.86
N GLY A 8 -19.92 -24.72 15.87
CA GLY A 8 -20.69 -25.05 17.07
C GLY A 8 -20.61 -23.96 18.15
N LYS A 9 -20.54 -22.68 17.75
CA LYS A 9 -20.45 -21.54 18.66
C LYS A 9 -21.71 -20.67 18.57
N GLU A 10 -22.22 -20.23 19.72
CA GLU A 10 -23.32 -19.28 19.80
C GLU A 10 -22.75 -17.85 19.93
N VAL A 11 -23.08 -16.99 18.98
CA VAL A 11 -22.56 -15.61 18.93
C VAL A 11 -23.64 -14.62 18.54
N GLN A 12 -23.66 -13.50 19.24
CA GLN A 12 -24.38 -12.29 18.85
C GLN A 12 -23.41 -11.35 18.13
N LEU A 13 -23.66 -11.10 16.85
CA LEU A 13 -22.94 -10.10 16.06
C LEU A 13 -23.70 -8.76 16.14
N GLU A 14 -23.03 -7.76 16.68
CA GLU A 14 -23.52 -6.39 16.74
C GLU A 14 -22.73 -5.53 15.74
N ILE A 15 -23.43 -4.75 14.91
CA ILE A 15 -22.81 -3.82 13.96
C ILE A 15 -23.24 -2.40 14.34
N VAL A 16 -22.27 -1.55 14.67
CA VAL A 16 -22.51 -0.18 15.10
C VAL A 16 -21.88 0.78 14.10
N GLY A 17 -22.62 1.80 13.67
CA GLY A 17 -22.09 2.79 12.71
C GLY A 17 -21.92 2.26 11.28
N GLY A 18 -22.79 1.34 10.86
CA GLY A 18 -22.82 0.83 9.48
C GLY A 18 -23.11 1.89 8.41
N GLU A 19 -23.59 3.08 8.82
CA GLU A 19 -23.85 4.24 7.97
C GLU A 19 -22.59 5.10 7.71
N THR A 20 -21.43 4.72 8.26
CA THR A 20 -20.18 5.49 8.10
C THR A 20 -19.75 5.49 6.63
N GLU A 21 -19.64 6.67 6.04
CA GLU A 21 -19.27 6.82 4.63
C GLU A 21 -17.77 6.53 4.42
N LEU A 22 -17.47 5.54 3.55
CA LEU A 22 -16.12 5.21 3.11
C LEU A 22 -16.03 5.32 1.60
N ASP A 23 -14.86 5.71 1.10
CA ASP A 23 -14.56 5.66 -0.34
C ASP A 23 -14.65 4.21 -0.86
N LYS A 24 -15.24 4.04 -2.04
CA LYS A 24 -15.46 2.72 -2.67
C LYS A 24 -14.17 1.91 -2.81
N SER A 25 -13.05 2.54 -3.12
CA SER A 25 -11.75 1.86 -3.27
C SER A 25 -11.21 1.36 -1.93
N VAL A 26 -11.48 2.09 -0.84
CA VAL A 26 -11.16 1.65 0.53
C VAL A 26 -12.03 0.46 0.90
N VAL A 27 -13.35 0.53 0.64
CA VAL A 27 -14.29 -0.58 0.89
C VAL A 27 -13.85 -1.87 0.18
N GLU A 28 -13.53 -1.79 -1.13
CA GLU A 28 -13.08 -2.96 -1.91
C GLU A 28 -11.80 -3.59 -1.36
N ARG A 29 -10.90 -2.80 -0.77
CA ARG A 29 -9.60 -3.28 -0.25
C ARG A 29 -9.66 -3.74 1.20
N ILE A 30 -10.56 -3.17 2.01
CA ILE A 30 -10.67 -3.46 3.43
C ILE A 30 -11.64 -4.62 3.74
N ALA A 31 -12.54 -4.96 2.82
CA ALA A 31 -13.51 -6.03 3.00
C ALA A 31 -12.87 -7.38 3.36
N ASP A 32 -11.86 -7.81 2.59
CA ASP A 32 -11.15 -9.07 2.83
C ASP A 32 -10.43 -9.09 4.20
N PRO A 33 -9.62 -8.06 4.57
CA PRO A 33 -9.08 -7.92 5.92
C PRO A 33 -10.13 -8.00 7.04
N LEU A 34 -11.24 -7.28 6.94
CA LEU A 34 -12.29 -7.28 7.97
C LEU A 34 -12.93 -8.65 8.12
N MET A 35 -13.24 -9.32 7.00
CA MET A 35 -13.77 -10.67 7.01
C MET A 35 -12.82 -11.66 7.67
N HIS A 36 -11.50 -11.52 7.43
CA HIS A 36 -10.50 -12.35 8.07
C HIS A 36 -10.43 -12.11 9.59
N LEU A 37 -10.47 -10.85 10.03
CA LEU A 37 -10.46 -10.49 11.45
C LEU A 37 -11.71 -11.01 12.19
N VAL A 38 -12.88 -10.83 11.60
CA VAL A 38 -14.15 -11.37 12.11
C VAL A 38 -14.08 -12.89 12.22
N ARG A 39 -13.55 -13.57 11.20
CA ARG A 39 -13.36 -15.02 11.22
C ARG A 39 -12.40 -15.43 12.33
N ASN A 40 -11.25 -14.77 12.51
CA ASN A 40 -10.32 -15.11 13.58
C ASN A 40 -10.94 -14.95 14.98
N ALA A 41 -11.75 -13.90 15.18
CA ALA A 41 -12.50 -13.73 16.42
C ALA A 41 -13.49 -14.89 16.64
N LEU A 42 -14.17 -15.36 15.59
CA LEU A 42 -15.07 -16.52 15.67
C LEU A 42 -14.32 -17.85 15.85
N ASP A 43 -13.25 -18.11 15.11
CA ASP A 43 -12.53 -19.39 15.07
C ASP A 43 -11.68 -19.59 16.32
N HIS A 44 -10.90 -18.57 16.70
CA HIS A 44 -9.89 -18.65 17.74
C HIS A 44 -10.21 -17.82 18.99
N GLY A 45 -10.89 -16.69 18.83
CA GLY A 45 -11.26 -15.79 19.93
C GLY A 45 -12.32 -16.40 20.84
N LEU A 46 -13.51 -16.66 20.29
CA LEU A 46 -14.66 -17.14 21.06
C LEU A 46 -14.51 -18.60 21.47
N GLU A 47 -14.99 -18.92 22.67
CA GLU A 47 -15.09 -20.28 23.19
C GLU A 47 -16.43 -20.94 22.82
N THR A 48 -16.54 -22.25 22.97
CA THR A 48 -17.84 -22.95 22.84
C THR A 48 -18.73 -22.65 24.05
N PRO A 49 -20.07 -22.81 23.96
CA PRO A 49 -20.97 -22.55 25.09
C PRO A 49 -20.53 -23.22 26.39
N SER A 50 -20.17 -24.51 26.36
CA SER A 50 -19.68 -25.24 27.54
C SER A 50 -18.36 -24.70 28.09
N GLN A 51 -17.46 -24.21 27.24
CA GLN A 51 -16.21 -23.59 27.68
C GLN A 51 -16.46 -22.22 28.32
N ARG A 52 -17.48 -21.48 27.86
CA ARG A 52 -17.87 -20.19 28.43
C ARG A 52 -18.53 -20.36 29.79
N GLU A 53 -19.44 -21.31 29.93
CA GLU A 53 -20.06 -21.66 31.20
C GLU A 53 -19.01 -22.10 32.25
N ALA A 54 -18.02 -22.90 31.84
CA ALA A 54 -16.92 -23.28 32.72
C ALA A 54 -16.00 -22.12 33.14
N ALA A 55 -16.09 -20.98 32.46
CA ALA A 55 -15.35 -19.76 32.74
C ALA A 55 -16.24 -18.64 33.33
N ASP A 56 -17.45 -18.98 33.81
CA ASP A 56 -18.45 -18.05 34.37
C ASP A 56 -18.88 -16.94 33.38
N LYS A 57 -18.91 -17.25 32.09
CA LYS A 57 -19.32 -16.34 31.01
C LYS A 57 -20.67 -16.76 30.41
N PRO A 58 -21.46 -15.81 29.86
CA PRO A 58 -22.70 -16.14 29.15
C PRO A 58 -22.44 -17.14 28.02
N ALA A 59 -23.32 -18.13 27.84
CA ALA A 59 -23.19 -19.16 26.81
C ALA A 59 -23.09 -18.58 25.39
N GLN A 60 -23.85 -17.51 25.11
CA GLN A 60 -23.75 -16.73 23.89
C GLN A 60 -22.60 -15.71 24.00
N GLY A 61 -21.63 -15.79 23.10
CA GLY A 61 -20.56 -14.80 22.98
C GLY A 61 -20.99 -13.52 22.26
N GLN A 62 -20.27 -12.43 22.47
CA GLN A 62 -20.51 -11.15 21.81
C GLN A 62 -19.35 -10.81 20.88
N LEU A 63 -19.68 -10.41 19.66
CA LEU A 63 -18.75 -9.85 18.69
C LEU A 63 -19.33 -8.54 18.16
N THR A 64 -18.62 -7.44 18.38
CA THR A 64 -19.05 -6.11 17.95
C THR A 64 -18.10 -5.58 16.87
N LEU A 65 -18.66 -5.24 15.71
CA LEU A 65 -18.00 -4.48 14.65
C LEU A 65 -18.53 -3.06 14.68
N SER A 66 -17.68 -2.09 15.01
CA SER A 66 -18.04 -0.68 15.04
C SER A 66 -17.21 0.12 14.05
N ALA A 67 -17.83 1.10 13.41
CA ALA A 67 -17.15 2.11 12.60
C ALA A 67 -17.60 3.50 13.03
N ARG A 68 -16.66 4.44 13.15
CA ARG A 68 -16.97 5.85 13.46
C ARG A 68 -15.94 6.80 12.87
N HIS A 69 -16.33 8.05 12.68
CA HIS A 69 -15.40 9.14 12.38
C HIS A 69 -14.78 9.66 13.67
N GLU A 70 -13.45 9.77 13.71
CA GLU A 70 -12.69 10.28 14.85
C GLU A 70 -11.47 11.05 14.33
N ALA A 71 -11.37 12.34 14.67
CA ALA A 71 -10.21 13.19 14.38
C ALA A 71 -9.70 13.13 12.91
N GLY A 72 -10.61 13.17 11.93
CA GLY A 72 -10.25 13.14 10.49
C GLY A 72 -9.83 11.76 9.98
N SER A 73 -10.07 10.72 10.76
CA SER A 73 -9.90 9.31 10.39
C SER A 73 -11.20 8.54 10.60
N ILE A 74 -11.29 7.40 9.93
CA ILE A 74 -12.31 6.39 10.16
C ILE A 74 -11.68 5.34 11.06
N VAL A 75 -12.30 5.14 12.23
CA VAL A 75 -11.88 4.13 13.21
C VAL A 75 -12.85 2.97 13.12
N ILE A 76 -12.35 1.82 12.67
CA ILE A 76 -13.08 0.56 12.64
C ILE A 76 -12.56 -0.29 13.78
N ARG A 77 -13.43 -0.75 14.67
CA ARG A 77 -13.05 -1.57 15.82
C ARG A 77 -13.83 -2.88 15.82
N ILE A 78 -13.13 -3.98 15.91
CA ILE A 78 -13.67 -5.33 16.11
C ILE A 78 -13.36 -5.75 17.54
N THR A 79 -14.38 -6.03 18.34
CA THR A 79 -14.21 -6.44 19.74
C THR A 79 -14.96 -7.73 20.00
N ASP A 80 -14.29 -8.70 20.60
CA ASP A 80 -14.89 -9.95 21.09
C ASP A 80 -14.75 -10.05 22.60
N ASP A 81 -15.68 -10.75 23.23
CA ASP A 81 -15.64 -11.09 24.65
C ASP A 81 -15.10 -12.51 24.89
N GLY A 82 -14.24 -13.01 23.99
CA GLY A 82 -13.74 -14.38 23.98
C GLY A 82 -12.66 -14.65 25.01
N ARG A 83 -11.82 -15.65 24.74
CA ARG A 83 -10.76 -16.09 25.68
C ARG A 83 -9.59 -15.11 25.76
N GLY A 84 -9.56 -14.10 24.91
CA GLY A 84 -8.40 -13.23 24.71
C GLY A 84 -7.18 -13.97 24.15
N ILE A 85 -6.05 -13.28 24.09
CA ILE A 85 -4.81 -13.80 23.53
C ILE A 85 -3.88 -14.22 24.65
N GLN A 86 -3.50 -15.50 24.63
CA GLN A 86 -2.58 -16.09 25.60
C GLN A 86 -1.14 -15.68 25.26
N ARG A 87 -0.64 -14.63 25.92
CA ARG A 87 0.68 -14.02 25.69
C ARG A 87 1.81 -15.05 25.69
N ARG A 88 1.77 -16.00 26.62
CA ARG A 88 2.76 -17.07 26.72
C ARG A 88 2.83 -17.92 25.45
N LYS A 89 1.68 -18.28 24.86
CA LYS A 89 1.65 -19.05 23.61
C LYS A 89 2.19 -18.25 22.42
N VAL A 90 1.94 -16.94 22.40
CA VAL A 90 2.49 -16.03 21.38
C VAL A 90 4.01 -15.99 21.47
N LEU A 91 4.56 -15.81 22.68
CA LEU A 91 6.00 -15.85 22.93
C LEU A 91 6.65 -17.18 22.56
N GLU A 92 6.09 -18.29 23.04
CA GLU A 92 6.60 -19.64 22.74
C GLU A 92 6.65 -19.89 21.23
N ARG A 93 5.61 -19.47 20.50
CA ARG A 93 5.55 -19.57 19.04
C ARG A 93 6.55 -18.63 18.36
N ALA A 94 6.74 -17.41 18.89
CA ALA A 94 7.69 -16.45 18.34
C ALA A 94 9.15 -16.92 18.50
N TRP A 95 9.50 -17.52 19.65
CA TRP A 95 10.80 -18.17 19.86
C TRP A 95 10.99 -19.38 18.93
N ALA A 96 10.00 -20.27 18.85
CA ALA A 96 10.07 -21.45 18.00
C ALA A 96 10.26 -21.13 16.51
N ARG A 97 9.77 -19.96 16.08
CA ARG A 97 9.88 -19.47 14.70
C ARG A 97 11.06 -18.52 14.47
N GLY A 98 11.88 -18.26 15.49
CA GLY A 98 13.05 -17.39 15.39
C GLY A 98 12.71 -15.92 15.12
N LEU A 99 11.50 -15.47 15.45
CA LEU A 99 11.09 -14.06 15.30
C LEU A 99 11.72 -13.17 16.37
N ILE A 100 12.00 -13.74 17.53
CA ILE A 100 12.73 -13.12 18.65
C ILE A 100 13.69 -14.12 19.26
N GLU A 101 14.75 -13.62 19.90
CA GLU A 101 15.73 -14.49 20.58
C GLU A 101 15.07 -15.30 21.71
N PRO A 102 15.36 -16.62 21.82
CA PRO A 102 14.85 -17.45 22.89
C PRO A 102 15.16 -16.87 24.29
N GLY A 103 14.14 -16.75 25.13
CA GLY A 103 14.26 -16.19 26.48
C GLY A 103 14.06 -14.68 26.56
N THR A 104 14.02 -13.96 25.43
CA THR A 104 13.65 -12.54 25.41
C THR A 104 12.15 -12.39 25.64
N VAL A 105 11.78 -11.57 26.62
CA VAL A 105 10.38 -11.28 26.98
C VAL A 105 10.15 -9.77 26.85
N PRO A 106 9.58 -9.30 25.73
CA PRO A 106 9.18 -7.91 25.54
C PRO A 106 8.02 -7.52 26.47
N ASP A 107 7.65 -6.23 26.44
CA ASP A 107 6.40 -5.78 27.08
C ASP A 107 5.16 -6.39 26.40
N ASP A 108 4.05 -6.37 27.13
CA ASP A 108 2.78 -6.94 26.69
C ASP A 108 2.31 -6.45 25.30
N ALA A 109 2.47 -5.16 25.01
CA ALA A 109 2.06 -4.59 23.74
C ALA A 109 2.97 -5.05 22.60
N ALA A 110 4.27 -5.18 22.85
CA ALA A 110 5.23 -5.74 21.92
C ALA A 110 4.97 -7.22 21.64
N ILE A 111 4.59 -8.01 22.66
CA ILE A 111 4.20 -9.42 22.47
C ILE A 111 3.01 -9.53 21.52
N LEU A 112 1.96 -8.72 21.71
CA LEU A 112 0.79 -8.75 20.83
C LEU A 112 1.13 -8.32 19.40
N ARG A 113 2.08 -7.39 19.21
CA ARG A 113 2.54 -6.97 17.88
C ARG A 113 3.20 -8.10 17.09
N LEU A 114 3.83 -9.08 17.74
CA LEU A 114 4.45 -10.23 17.08
C LEU A 114 3.45 -11.05 16.25
N ILE A 115 2.16 -10.97 16.56
CA ILE A 115 1.10 -11.66 15.81
C ILE A 115 1.02 -11.18 14.36
N PHE A 116 1.39 -9.92 14.11
CA PHE A 116 1.42 -9.33 12.78
C PHE A 116 2.75 -9.53 12.05
N GLU A 117 3.75 -10.16 12.67
CA GLU A 117 5.03 -10.37 12.02
C GLU A 117 4.94 -11.45 10.92
N PRO A 118 5.61 -11.23 9.77
CA PRO A 118 5.67 -12.21 8.70
C PRO A 118 6.14 -13.56 9.25
N GLY A 119 5.43 -14.62 8.87
CA GLY A 119 5.79 -15.96 9.34
C GLY A 119 5.26 -16.31 10.74
N PHE A 120 4.55 -15.43 11.47
CA PHE A 120 3.88 -15.83 12.72
C PHE A 120 2.68 -16.75 12.47
N SER A 121 1.85 -16.39 11.51
CA SER A 121 0.54 -17.03 11.23
C SER A 121 0.55 -18.02 10.08
N THR A 122 1.71 -18.58 9.66
CA THR A 122 1.71 -19.58 8.57
C THR A 122 0.77 -20.73 8.93
N ALA A 123 -0.35 -20.79 8.21
CA ALA A 123 -1.40 -21.76 8.44
C ALA A 123 -0.94 -23.10 7.86
N GLU A 124 -0.89 -24.13 8.69
CA GLU A 124 -0.69 -25.53 8.27
C GLU A 124 -1.92 -26.13 7.55
N LYS A 125 -3.02 -25.36 7.40
CA LYS A 125 -4.20 -25.77 6.63
C LYS A 125 -4.67 -24.62 5.75
N VAL A 126 -4.51 -24.78 4.45
CA VAL A 126 -5.21 -24.00 3.42
C VAL A 126 -6.70 -24.35 3.57
N THR A 127 -7.50 -23.48 4.20
CA THR A 127 -8.95 -23.65 4.24
C THR A 127 -9.55 -23.22 2.89
N ASN A 128 -10.49 -24.03 2.41
CA ASN A 128 -10.93 -24.15 1.01
C ASN A 128 -11.64 -22.93 0.37
N LEU A 129 -11.68 -21.75 1.01
CA LEU A 129 -12.54 -20.66 0.53
C LEU A 129 -11.85 -19.39 0.00
N SER A 130 -10.52 -19.24 0.07
CA SER A 130 -9.86 -18.04 -0.47
C SER A 130 -8.50 -18.22 -1.15
N GLY A 131 -8.00 -19.45 -1.30
CA GLY A 131 -6.84 -19.77 -2.17
C GLY A 131 -5.50 -19.08 -1.84
N ARG A 132 -5.45 -18.24 -0.81
CA ARG A 132 -4.26 -17.58 -0.29
C ARG A 132 -4.30 -17.74 1.21
N GLY A 133 -3.28 -18.33 1.82
CA GLY A 133 -3.16 -18.36 3.27
C GLY A 133 -3.06 -16.93 3.78
N VAL A 134 -4.18 -16.37 4.25
CA VAL A 134 -4.21 -15.00 4.78
C VAL A 134 -3.77 -15.09 6.23
N GLY A 135 -2.56 -14.62 6.51
CA GLY A 135 -2.07 -14.41 7.86
C GLY A 135 -2.37 -12.99 8.35
N MET A 136 -2.09 -12.75 9.63
CA MET A 136 -2.25 -11.42 10.22
C MET A 136 -1.26 -10.39 9.66
N ASP A 137 -0.12 -10.84 9.15
CA ASP A 137 0.86 -10.06 8.39
C ASP A 137 0.26 -9.49 7.08
N VAL A 138 -0.54 -10.30 6.36
CA VAL A 138 -1.25 -9.86 5.16
C VAL A 138 -2.31 -8.83 5.50
N VAL A 139 -3.03 -9.01 6.61
CA VAL A 139 -4.00 -8.02 7.10
C VAL A 139 -3.31 -6.69 7.42
N ARG A 140 -2.20 -6.71 8.16
CA ARG A 140 -1.42 -5.49 8.46
C ARG A 140 -0.97 -4.80 7.18
N SER A 141 -0.35 -5.54 6.26
CA SER A 141 0.16 -5.01 5.00
C SER A 141 -0.94 -4.37 4.14
N ASN A 142 -2.14 -4.97 4.09
CA ASN A 142 -3.28 -4.42 3.36
C ASN A 142 -3.77 -3.09 3.96
N ILE A 143 -3.79 -2.98 5.30
CA ILE A 143 -4.18 -1.77 6.03
C ILE A 143 -3.12 -0.68 5.85
N GLU A 144 -1.84 -0.99 5.97
CA GLU A 144 -0.72 -0.06 5.75
C GLU A 144 -0.71 0.47 4.32
N ALA A 145 -1.03 -0.37 3.32
CA ALA A 145 -1.15 0.03 1.94
C ALA A 145 -2.39 0.92 1.65
N LEU A 146 -3.26 1.13 2.63
CA LEU A 146 -4.32 2.15 2.65
C LEU A 146 -3.89 3.40 3.45
N ARG A 147 -2.61 3.49 3.83
CA ARG A 147 -2.06 4.48 4.78
C ARG A 147 -2.76 4.43 6.14
N GLY A 148 -3.30 3.26 6.48
CA GLY A 148 -3.92 3.01 7.76
C GLY A 148 -2.96 2.46 8.80
N THR A 149 -3.46 2.32 10.02
CA THR A 149 -2.77 1.64 11.12
C THR A 149 -3.69 0.60 11.75
N VAL A 150 -3.09 -0.44 12.32
CA VAL A 150 -3.81 -1.48 13.07
C VAL A 150 -3.20 -1.61 14.47
N LEU A 151 -4.05 -1.69 15.46
CA LEU A 151 -3.72 -1.88 16.87
C LEU A 151 -4.49 -3.10 17.39
N LEU A 152 -3.86 -3.84 18.29
CA LEU A 152 -4.43 -5.02 18.92
C LEU A 152 -4.22 -4.91 20.43
N ASP A 153 -5.33 -4.89 21.15
CA ASP A 153 -5.38 -4.99 22.59
C ASP A 153 -6.10 -6.27 22.99
N SER A 154 -5.60 -6.96 24.01
CA SER A 154 -6.23 -8.21 24.46
C SER A 154 -5.92 -8.52 25.92
N ILE A 155 -6.95 -8.95 26.63
CA ILE A 155 -6.86 -9.38 28.04
C ILE A 155 -7.32 -10.83 28.10
N GLU A 156 -6.44 -11.70 28.61
CA GLU A 156 -6.73 -13.12 28.73
C GLU A 156 -7.97 -13.35 29.60
N GLY A 157 -8.89 -14.19 29.11
CA GLY A 157 -10.20 -14.47 29.70
C GLY A 157 -11.29 -13.42 29.42
N LYS A 158 -10.94 -12.20 29.02
CA LYS A 158 -11.90 -11.09 28.83
C LYS A 158 -12.16 -10.71 27.37
N GLY A 159 -11.35 -11.21 26.44
CA GLY A 159 -11.52 -10.98 25.01
C GLY A 159 -10.44 -10.10 24.38
N SER A 160 -10.69 -9.66 23.15
CA SER A 160 -9.73 -8.88 22.36
C SER A 160 -10.42 -7.73 21.63
N SER A 161 -9.65 -6.68 21.34
CA SER A 161 -10.07 -5.55 20.53
C SER A 161 -9.02 -5.24 19.48
N ILE A 162 -9.44 -5.21 18.23
CA ILE A 162 -8.63 -4.81 17.09
C ILE A 162 -9.16 -3.49 16.58
N GLU A 163 -8.30 -2.47 16.55
CA GLU A 163 -8.64 -1.15 16.06
C GLU A 163 -7.87 -0.85 14.77
N ILE A 164 -8.59 -0.48 13.72
CA ILE A 164 -8.06 -0.05 12.44
C ILE A 164 -8.37 1.42 12.28
N ARG A 165 -7.35 2.23 12.00
CA ARG A 165 -7.51 3.65 11.68
C ARG A 165 -7.18 3.88 10.22
N LEU A 166 -8.12 4.43 9.47
CA LEU A 166 -7.97 4.76 8.05
C LEU A 166 -8.15 6.28 7.87
N PRO A 167 -7.34 6.95 7.04
CA PRO A 167 -7.58 8.36 6.73
C PRO A 167 -8.95 8.57 6.06
N LEU A 168 -9.67 9.62 6.43
CA LEU A 168 -11.03 9.90 5.95
C LEU A 168 -11.06 10.49 4.52
N THR A 169 -9.94 11.01 4.03
CA THR A 169 -9.84 11.71 2.75
C THR A 169 -8.76 11.11 1.84
N LEU A 170 -8.96 11.32 0.53
CA LEU A 170 -7.91 11.21 -0.48
C LEU A 170 -6.68 12.02 -0.02
N ALA A 171 -5.52 11.38 0.00
CA ALA A 171 -4.30 12.01 0.51
C ALA A 171 -3.95 13.26 -0.33
N ILE A 172 -3.91 14.42 0.32
CA ILE A 172 -3.31 15.61 -0.29
C ILE A 172 -1.80 15.44 -0.23
N ILE A 173 -1.12 15.69 -1.34
CA ILE A 173 0.34 15.77 -1.39
C ILE A 173 0.80 17.10 -1.96
N ASP A 174 1.97 17.52 -1.55
CA ASP A 174 2.75 18.52 -2.27
C ASP A 174 3.42 17.85 -3.45
N GLY A 175 3.07 18.32 -4.65
CA GLY A 175 3.61 17.83 -5.91
C GLY A 175 4.44 18.89 -6.60
N PHE A 176 5.37 18.44 -7.43
CA PHE A 176 6.05 19.26 -8.42
C PHE A 176 5.46 18.96 -9.80
N LEU A 177 4.71 19.92 -10.32
CA LEU A 177 3.97 19.80 -11.57
C LEU A 177 4.89 20.08 -12.76
N ILE A 178 4.86 19.20 -13.75
CA ILE A 178 5.63 19.29 -14.98
C ILE A 178 4.77 19.01 -16.21
N ALA A 179 5.27 19.40 -17.37
CA ALA A 179 4.66 19.14 -18.66
C ALA A 179 5.58 18.33 -19.57
N VAL A 180 4.98 17.40 -20.31
CA VAL A 180 5.60 16.68 -21.44
C VAL A 180 4.56 16.60 -22.55
N GLY A 181 4.83 17.24 -23.68
CA GLY A 181 3.85 17.52 -24.72
C GLY A 181 2.60 18.20 -24.16
N ALA A 182 1.43 17.66 -24.52
CA ALA A 182 0.14 18.11 -24.01
C ALA A 182 -0.21 17.54 -22.62
N SER A 183 0.57 16.59 -22.10
CA SER A 183 0.27 15.91 -20.85
C SER A 183 0.84 16.63 -19.63
N ARG A 184 0.21 16.39 -18.48
CA ARG A 184 0.61 16.92 -17.18
C ARG A 184 0.97 15.78 -16.24
N PHE A 185 2.08 15.93 -15.54
CA PHE A 185 2.53 14.95 -14.57
C PHE A 185 2.99 15.62 -13.29
N ILE A 186 2.96 14.85 -12.21
CA ILE A 186 3.33 15.31 -10.87
C ILE A 186 4.35 14.35 -10.28
N PHE A 187 5.47 14.89 -9.83
CA PHE A 187 6.37 14.19 -8.91
C PHE A 187 6.01 14.56 -7.46
N PRO A 188 6.00 13.61 -6.51
CA PRO A 188 6.00 13.94 -5.09
C PRO A 188 7.15 14.91 -4.76
N LEU A 189 6.87 16.04 -4.13
CA LEU A 189 7.86 17.10 -3.92
C LEU A 189 9.02 16.65 -3.02
N ASP A 190 8.75 15.75 -2.07
CA ASP A 190 9.74 15.12 -1.18
C ASP A 190 10.79 14.28 -1.92
N ALA A 191 10.48 13.81 -3.13
CA ALA A 191 11.39 13.09 -3.99
C ALA A 191 12.22 13.99 -4.90
N VAL A 192 11.85 15.26 -5.08
CA VAL A 192 12.56 16.23 -5.94
C VAL A 192 13.75 16.80 -5.18
N VAL A 193 14.95 16.59 -5.72
CA VAL A 193 16.21 17.09 -5.13
C VAL A 193 16.55 18.48 -5.67
N GLU A 194 16.59 18.60 -6.99
CA GLU A 194 16.88 19.86 -7.69
C GLU A 194 16.33 19.80 -9.12
N VAL A 195 16.28 20.96 -9.76
CA VAL A 195 15.80 21.10 -11.14
C VAL A 195 16.83 21.86 -11.96
N ILE A 196 17.12 21.36 -13.15
CA ILE A 196 18.14 21.90 -14.05
C ILE A 196 17.44 22.34 -15.35
N GLU A 197 17.33 23.65 -15.52
CA GLU A 197 16.78 24.23 -16.75
C GLU A 197 17.77 24.08 -17.90
N GLY A 198 17.27 23.65 -19.07
CA GLY A 198 18.09 23.51 -20.28
C GLY A 198 19.08 22.34 -20.27
N GLY A 199 19.06 21.47 -19.26
CA GLY A 199 19.98 20.33 -19.15
C GLY A 199 19.77 19.24 -20.21
N ALA A 200 18.66 19.24 -20.94
CA ALA A 200 18.36 18.21 -21.92
C ALA A 200 19.35 18.14 -23.10
N SER A 201 19.99 19.25 -23.46
CA SER A 201 20.96 19.27 -24.57
C SER A 201 22.26 18.51 -24.27
N GLU A 202 22.53 18.23 -22.99
CA GLU A 202 23.73 17.49 -22.55
C GLU A 202 23.46 15.98 -22.41
N ALA A 203 22.21 15.54 -22.58
CA ALA A 203 21.83 14.14 -22.46
C ALA A 203 22.01 13.38 -23.77
N THR A 204 22.79 12.29 -23.73
CA THR A 204 22.83 11.30 -24.82
C THR A 204 21.91 10.14 -24.46
N LEU A 205 20.83 9.96 -25.22
CA LEU A 205 19.80 8.94 -24.98
C LEU A 205 19.90 7.77 -25.97
N ASP A 206 19.60 6.56 -25.49
CA ASP A 206 19.41 5.37 -26.31
C ASP A 206 17.98 5.34 -26.93
N ALA A 207 17.71 4.32 -27.76
CA ALA A 207 16.40 4.14 -28.40
C ALA A 207 15.24 3.88 -27.42
N ARG A 208 15.54 3.55 -26.16
CA ARG A 208 14.56 3.35 -25.08
C ARG A 208 14.36 4.62 -24.25
N GLY A 209 15.08 5.70 -24.57
CA GLY A 209 15.02 6.98 -23.88
C GLY A 209 15.82 7.02 -22.59
N LEU A 210 16.76 6.09 -22.42
CA LEU A 210 17.65 6.00 -21.27
C LEU A 210 19.01 6.57 -21.63
N GLY A 211 19.64 7.27 -20.71
CA GLY A 211 20.95 7.86 -20.95
C GLY A 211 21.65 8.28 -19.68
N VAL A 212 22.71 9.06 -19.87
CA VAL A 212 23.48 9.65 -18.77
C VAL A 212 23.80 11.11 -19.07
N VAL A 213 23.90 11.90 -18.01
CA VAL A 213 24.34 13.30 -18.03
C VAL A 213 25.42 13.46 -16.97
N GLU A 214 26.45 14.25 -17.25
CA GLU A 214 27.42 14.66 -16.23
C GLU A 214 26.89 15.89 -15.49
N LEU A 215 26.60 15.72 -14.20
CA LEU A 215 26.15 16.81 -13.34
C LEU A 215 27.19 17.06 -12.24
N ARG A 216 27.89 18.20 -12.33
CA ARG A 216 28.92 18.62 -11.36
C ARG A 216 29.98 17.52 -11.10
N GLY A 217 30.44 16.85 -12.16
CA GLY A 217 31.45 15.79 -12.09
C GLY A 217 30.90 14.42 -11.66
N GLN A 218 29.59 14.26 -11.50
CA GLN A 218 28.95 12.97 -11.23
C GLN A 218 28.11 12.51 -12.42
N VAL A 219 28.18 11.23 -12.75
CA VAL A 219 27.34 10.63 -13.79
C VAL A 219 25.95 10.38 -13.22
N LEU A 220 24.95 11.08 -13.75
CA LEU A 220 23.55 10.94 -13.40
C LEU A 220 22.81 10.15 -14.49
N PRO A 221 22.20 8.99 -14.18
CA PRO A 221 21.33 8.31 -15.14
C PRO A 221 20.08 9.15 -15.38
N VAL A 222 19.65 9.26 -16.63
CA VAL A 222 18.48 10.05 -17.02
C VAL A 222 17.50 9.23 -17.86
N VAL A 223 16.21 9.53 -17.72
CA VAL A 223 15.13 8.92 -18.51
C VAL A 223 14.28 10.01 -19.17
N SER A 224 13.93 9.79 -20.44
CA SER A 224 13.03 10.64 -21.21
C SER A 224 11.59 10.14 -21.12
N LEU A 225 10.70 10.99 -20.58
CA LEU A 225 9.28 10.66 -20.50
C LEU A 225 8.61 10.57 -21.88
N HIS A 226 9.10 11.34 -22.86
CA HIS A 226 8.63 11.25 -24.25
C HIS A 226 8.79 9.84 -24.80
N THR A 227 9.99 9.27 -24.65
CA THR A 227 10.31 7.95 -25.19
C THR A 227 9.69 6.84 -24.35
N LEU A 228 9.72 6.97 -23.02
CA LEU A 228 9.20 5.96 -22.10
C LEU A 228 7.69 5.72 -22.28
N TYR A 229 6.92 6.78 -22.54
CA TYR A 229 5.46 6.71 -22.70
C TYR A 229 4.99 6.93 -24.15
N ALA A 230 5.91 6.95 -25.11
CA ALA A 230 5.62 7.23 -26.52
C ALA A 230 4.73 8.48 -26.71
N ILE A 231 5.02 9.55 -25.96
CA ILE A 231 4.25 10.79 -26.00
C ILE A 231 4.58 11.52 -27.29
N GLU A 232 3.56 11.76 -28.12
CA GLU A 232 3.68 12.53 -29.34
C GLU A 232 4.01 14.01 -29.02
N GLY A 233 4.92 14.59 -29.78
CA GLY A 233 5.33 15.99 -29.63
C GLY A 233 6.76 16.20 -30.09
N THR A 234 7.12 17.47 -30.31
CA THR A 234 8.52 17.84 -30.54
C THR A 234 9.24 17.90 -29.20
N HIS A 235 10.33 17.14 -29.06
CA HIS A 235 11.24 17.31 -27.93
C HIS A 235 11.62 18.79 -27.83
N ALA A 236 11.37 19.41 -26.67
CA ALA A 236 11.80 20.78 -26.47
C ALA A 236 13.33 20.86 -26.65
N SER A 237 13.80 21.73 -27.55
CA SER A 237 15.24 21.93 -27.83
C SER A 237 16.04 22.39 -26.59
N ARG A 238 15.33 22.80 -25.53
CA ARG A 238 15.85 23.15 -24.20
C ARG A 238 15.00 22.52 -23.08
N GLY A 239 14.75 21.22 -23.16
CA GLY A 239 14.11 20.48 -22.07
C GLY A 239 14.85 20.63 -20.74
N SER A 240 14.13 20.48 -19.64
CA SER A 240 14.67 20.54 -18.28
C SER A 240 14.87 19.14 -17.71
N ILE A 241 15.77 19.02 -16.74
CA ILE A 241 15.98 17.78 -15.99
C ILE A 241 15.49 17.99 -14.56
N VAL A 242 14.55 17.16 -14.13
CA VAL A 242 14.14 17.06 -12.72
C VAL A 242 14.97 15.95 -12.07
N VAL A 243 15.80 16.29 -11.09
CA VAL A 243 16.60 15.31 -10.35
C VAL A 243 15.76 14.75 -9.22
N LEU A 244 15.48 13.45 -9.29
CA LEU A 244 14.70 12.71 -8.29
C LEU A 244 15.59 11.81 -7.45
N LYS A 245 15.12 11.51 -6.23
CA LYS A 245 15.76 10.57 -5.32
C LYS A 245 14.80 9.44 -4.95
N SER A 246 15.28 8.21 -5.07
CA SER A 246 14.62 7.02 -4.53
C SER A 246 15.59 6.26 -3.64
N GLY A 247 15.33 6.22 -2.32
CA GLY A 247 16.27 5.66 -1.34
C GLY A 247 17.62 6.38 -1.37
N HIS A 248 18.70 5.67 -1.71
CA HIS A 248 20.04 6.25 -1.85
C HIS A 248 20.41 6.62 -3.29
N THR A 249 19.55 6.30 -4.26
CA THR A 249 19.83 6.48 -5.69
C THR A 249 19.24 7.80 -6.17
N ARG A 250 19.99 8.51 -7.03
CA ARG A 250 19.53 9.70 -7.75
C ARG A 250 19.46 9.41 -9.23
N PHE A 251 18.46 9.97 -9.90
CA PHE A 251 18.29 9.89 -11.35
C PHE A 251 17.61 11.15 -11.85
N GLY A 252 17.81 11.49 -13.12
CA GLY A 252 17.16 12.62 -13.77
C GLY A 252 16.00 12.18 -14.64
N VAL A 253 15.00 13.05 -14.73
CA VAL A 253 13.88 12.89 -15.66
C VAL A 253 13.82 14.09 -16.59
N LEU A 254 13.89 13.84 -17.89
CA LEU A 254 13.79 14.87 -18.91
C LEU A 254 12.32 15.23 -19.15
N VAL A 255 12.03 16.53 -19.06
CA VAL A 255 10.68 17.12 -19.18
C VAL A 255 10.73 18.36 -20.06
N ASP A 256 9.59 18.77 -20.63
CA ASP A 256 9.54 19.94 -21.50
C ASP A 256 9.42 21.24 -20.72
N ALA A 257 8.56 21.27 -19.70
CA ALA A 257 8.37 22.47 -18.88
C ALA A 257 8.14 22.15 -17.41
N LEU A 258 8.56 23.10 -16.58
CA LEU A 258 8.45 23.10 -15.13
C LEU A 258 7.31 24.05 -14.76
N LEU A 259 6.23 23.52 -14.19
CA LEU A 259 5.06 24.31 -13.81
C LEU A 259 5.07 24.69 -12.33
N GLY A 260 6.01 24.15 -11.56
CA GLY A 260 6.29 24.52 -10.18
C GLY A 260 5.55 23.66 -9.15
N GLN A 261 5.54 24.15 -7.91
CA GLN A 261 4.88 23.46 -6.80
C GLN A 261 3.35 23.54 -6.94
N HIS A 262 2.69 22.41 -6.71
CA HIS A 262 1.23 22.29 -6.74
C HIS A 262 0.75 21.32 -5.66
N GLN A 263 -0.14 21.79 -4.80
CA GLN A 263 -0.80 20.93 -3.81
C GLN A 263 -1.99 20.23 -4.46
N THR A 264 -2.06 18.91 -4.35
CA THR A 264 -3.01 18.11 -5.14
C THR A 264 -3.57 16.93 -4.36
N VAL A 265 -4.79 16.53 -4.72
CA VAL A 265 -5.45 15.36 -4.13
C VAL A 265 -5.12 14.10 -4.96
N ILE A 266 -4.50 13.09 -4.35
CA ILE A 266 -4.23 11.82 -5.04
C ILE A 266 -5.50 10.99 -5.15
N LYS A 267 -5.90 10.68 -6.39
CA LYS A 267 -6.89 9.66 -6.71
C LYS A 267 -6.20 8.38 -7.21
N PRO A 268 -6.50 7.20 -6.65
CA PRO A 268 -5.97 5.94 -7.15
C PRO A 268 -6.34 5.74 -8.62
N LEU A 269 -5.40 5.20 -9.41
CA LEU A 269 -5.68 4.83 -10.79
C LEU A 269 -6.61 3.60 -10.81
N GLY A 270 -7.69 3.68 -11.61
CA GLY A 270 -8.65 2.57 -11.76
C GLY A 270 -8.00 1.30 -12.31
N LYS A 271 -8.68 0.15 -12.17
CA LYS A 271 -8.14 -1.19 -12.54
C LYS A 271 -7.64 -1.28 -14.00
N LEU A 272 -8.21 -0.48 -14.90
CA LEU A 272 -7.82 -0.39 -16.31
C LEU A 272 -6.44 0.24 -16.54
N PHE A 273 -5.95 1.02 -15.58
CA PHE A 273 -4.69 1.77 -15.67
C PHE A 273 -3.55 1.12 -14.88
N ARG A 274 -3.77 -0.10 -14.36
CA ARG A 274 -2.78 -0.87 -13.58
C ARG A 274 -1.56 -1.30 -14.42
N SER A 275 -1.67 -1.22 -15.75
CA SER A 275 -0.60 -1.49 -16.72
C SER A 275 0.32 -0.29 -16.98
N LEU A 276 -0.04 0.92 -16.53
CA LEU A 276 0.82 2.10 -16.63
C LEU A 276 1.98 1.97 -15.64
N ARG A 277 3.11 1.47 -16.14
CA ARG A 277 4.35 1.39 -15.36
C ARG A 277 4.77 2.79 -14.91
N GLY A 278 5.20 2.92 -13.65
CA GLY A 278 5.75 4.16 -13.13
C GLY A 278 4.73 5.17 -12.59
N MET A 279 3.44 4.84 -12.47
CA MET A 279 2.42 5.77 -11.95
C MET A 279 1.81 5.30 -10.63
N SER A 280 1.68 6.20 -9.66
CA SER A 280 1.06 5.93 -8.35
C SER A 280 -0.40 6.38 -8.25
N GLY A 281 -0.82 7.31 -9.10
CA GLY A 281 -2.12 7.97 -8.97
C GLY A 281 -2.42 8.96 -10.09
N SER A 282 -3.54 9.65 -9.93
CA SER A 282 -3.94 10.78 -10.77
C SER A 282 -4.49 11.91 -9.90
N SER A 283 -4.55 13.11 -10.45
CA SER A 283 -5.26 14.23 -9.86
C SER A 283 -5.98 15.05 -10.93
N ILE A 284 -6.97 15.81 -10.50
CA ILE A 284 -7.63 16.84 -11.30
C ILE A 284 -7.06 18.19 -10.86
N LEU A 285 -6.45 18.90 -11.80
CA LEU A 285 -5.91 20.24 -11.60
C LEU A 285 -7.05 21.28 -11.51
N GLY A 286 -6.76 22.48 -11.01
CA GLY A 286 -7.77 23.54 -10.85
C GLY A 286 -8.43 24.01 -12.17
N ASN A 287 -7.79 23.75 -13.31
CA ASN A 287 -8.32 24.00 -14.65
C ASN A 287 -9.16 22.83 -15.22
N GLY A 288 -9.34 21.74 -14.46
CA GLY A 288 -10.06 20.54 -14.88
C GLY A 288 -9.22 19.52 -15.66
N GLU A 289 -7.95 19.81 -15.95
CA GLU A 289 -7.06 18.85 -16.60
C GLU A 289 -6.67 17.71 -15.65
N VAL A 290 -6.45 16.52 -16.20
CA VAL A 290 -5.95 15.38 -15.43
C VAL A 290 -4.43 15.38 -15.45
N ALA A 291 -3.82 15.28 -14.27
CA ALA A 291 -2.39 15.08 -14.11
C ALA A 291 -2.11 13.68 -13.53
N LEU A 292 -1.15 12.96 -14.08
CA LEU A 292 -0.72 11.66 -13.55
C LEU A 292 0.39 11.85 -12.52
N ILE A 293 0.34 11.09 -11.43
CA ILE A 293 1.34 11.17 -10.35
C ILE A 293 2.30 9.99 -10.52
N PHE A 294 3.59 10.28 -10.55
CA PHE A 294 4.64 9.28 -10.72
C PHE A 294 4.92 8.49 -9.43
N ASP A 295 5.10 7.18 -9.59
CA ASP A 295 5.82 6.34 -8.64
C ASP A 295 7.32 6.48 -8.92
N VAL A 296 8.00 7.24 -8.06
CA VAL A 296 9.43 7.55 -8.21
C VAL A 296 10.30 6.31 -8.08
N GLN A 297 9.90 5.31 -7.27
CA GLN A 297 10.67 4.08 -7.13
C GLN A 297 10.59 3.24 -8.40
N ALA A 298 9.39 3.07 -8.94
CA ALA A 298 9.20 2.38 -10.21
C ALA A 298 9.92 3.09 -11.36
N LEU A 299 9.88 4.42 -11.40
CA LEU A 299 10.60 5.22 -12.39
C LEU A 299 12.13 5.10 -12.24
N CYS A 300 12.64 5.04 -11.00
CA CYS A 300 14.05 4.81 -10.73
C CYS A 300 14.52 3.43 -11.22
N GLN A 301 13.69 2.39 -11.08
CA GLN A 301 14.01 1.06 -11.58
C GLN A 301 14.12 1.04 -13.10
N LEU A 302 13.19 1.72 -13.80
CA LEU A 302 13.24 1.89 -15.25
C LEU A 302 14.50 2.65 -15.69
N ALA A 303 14.86 3.71 -14.97
CA ALA A 303 16.08 4.48 -15.25
C ALA A 303 17.39 3.68 -15.00
N ALA A 304 17.34 2.68 -14.12
CA ALA A 304 18.50 1.85 -13.76
C ALA A 304 18.75 0.67 -14.72
N GLU A 305 17.82 0.35 -15.63
CA GLU A 305 17.99 -0.68 -16.66
C GLU A 305 19.03 -0.24 -17.70
N ARG A 306 20.32 -0.47 -17.43
CA ARG A 306 21.45 -0.06 -18.29
C ARG A 306 21.25 -0.41 -19.78
N PRO A 307 21.73 0.41 -20.73
CA PRO A 307 21.86 0.03 -22.13
C PRO A 307 22.86 -1.12 -22.29
N SER A 308 22.38 -2.32 -22.63
CA SER A 308 23.20 -3.35 -23.25
C SER A 308 23.49 -2.90 -24.67
N HIS A 309 24.76 -2.67 -24.97
CA HIS A 309 25.26 -2.23 -26.25
C HIS A 309 24.98 -3.32 -27.31
N GLU A 310 23.93 -3.19 -28.14
CA GLU A 310 23.73 -3.98 -29.36
C GLU A 310 22.70 -3.31 -30.30
N LEU A 311 23.11 -3.01 -31.53
CA LEU A 311 22.28 -2.73 -32.72
C LEU A 311 22.13 -4.06 -33.50
N PRO A 312 21.16 -4.29 -34.43
CA PRO A 312 20.05 -3.44 -34.89
C PRO A 312 18.67 -4.15 -35.08
N THR A 313 17.68 -3.35 -35.52
CA THR A 313 16.53 -3.65 -36.41
C THR A 313 15.39 -4.59 -35.97
N ALA A 314 14.22 -4.01 -35.66
CA ALA A 314 12.97 -4.17 -36.44
C ALA A 314 11.85 -3.32 -35.80
N THR A 315 11.19 -2.48 -36.59
CA THR A 315 10.11 -1.58 -36.17
C THR A 315 8.80 -2.31 -35.92
N PHE A 316 8.13 -1.93 -34.83
CA PHE A 316 6.84 -2.45 -34.34
C PHE A 316 5.67 -2.31 -35.34
N ALA A 317 5.84 -1.55 -36.42
CA ALA A 317 4.84 -1.35 -37.47
C ALA A 317 4.53 -2.60 -38.33
N GLU A 318 5.36 -3.65 -38.30
CA GLU A 318 5.11 -4.87 -39.07
C GLU A 318 4.27 -5.93 -38.33
N ARG A 319 3.92 -5.74 -37.06
CA ARG A 319 3.21 -6.74 -36.25
C ARG A 319 1.70 -6.51 -36.07
N LEU A 320 1.12 -5.51 -36.72
CA LEU A 320 -0.33 -5.23 -36.67
C LEU A 320 -1.05 -5.43 -38.02
N ALA A 321 -0.42 -6.11 -38.98
CA ALA A 321 -1.01 -6.41 -40.29
C ALA A 321 -1.21 -7.93 -40.55
N THR A 322 -1.44 -8.75 -39.53
CA THR A 322 -1.91 -10.14 -39.68
C THR A 322 -2.73 -10.55 -38.47
#